data_AF-A0A852NIT6-F1
#
_entry.id   AF-A0A852NIT6-F1
#
_cell.length_a   1.000
_cell.length_b   1.000
_cell.length_c   1.000
_cell.angle_alpha   90.00
_cell.angle_beta   90.00
_cell.angle_gamma   90.00
#
_symmetry.space_group_name_H-M   'P 1'
#
loop_
_entity.id
_entity.type
_entity.pdbx_description
1 polymer ?
#
loop_
_entity_poly.entity_id
_entity_poly.type
_entity_poly.pdbx_seq_one_letter_code
_entity_poly.pdbx_strand_id
1 'polypeptide(L)'
;FWADRTPVHEAARRGEILQLQQLIENGACVNAVTYDSITPLHEASLRGQTQCVKLLLAAGAQVDARNIDGSTPLCDACASGSIECVKVLLSHGAKVNPPLYTASPLHEACMNGSSECVQLLIDVGANLEAHDCHFGTPLHVACAREHLDCAKLLLKAGANVNAAKLHETALHHAAKVKNVDLVEMLVEFGGNIYARDNRGKKPSDYTWSSSPTAKCFEYYEKTPLSLSQLCRVTVRKAAGQRALEKISKLDIPPRLIQYLSYN
;
A
#
# COMPACT_ATOMS: atom_id res chain seq x y z
N PHE A 1 -12.47 -29.12 -21.72
CA PHE A 1 -11.90 -28.03 -22.52
C PHE A 1 -11.40 -26.96 -21.58
N TRP A 2 -10.14 -27.06 -21.17
CA TRP A 2 -9.47 -26.05 -20.37
C TRP A 2 -9.17 -24.88 -21.31
N ALA A 3 -9.76 -23.72 -21.09
CA ALA A 3 -9.55 -22.60 -22.00
C ALA A 3 -8.14 -22.02 -21.76
N ASP A 4 -7.26 -22.25 -22.72
CA ASP A 4 -6.12 -21.38 -22.99
C ASP A 4 -6.60 -19.92 -23.08
N ARG A 5 -5.70 -18.99 -22.80
CA ARG A 5 -5.94 -17.54 -22.94
C ARG A 5 -6.66 -17.25 -24.25
N THR A 6 -7.88 -16.69 -24.14
CA THR A 6 -8.68 -16.33 -25.32
C THR A 6 -8.04 -15.15 -26.06
N PRO A 7 -8.42 -14.89 -27.34
CA PRO A 7 -7.96 -13.69 -28.05
C PRO A 7 -8.22 -12.38 -27.29
N VAL A 8 -9.31 -12.32 -26.51
CA VAL A 8 -9.63 -11.16 -25.65
C VAL A 8 -8.59 -11.00 -24.53
N HIS A 9 -8.11 -12.10 -23.93
CA HIS A 9 -7.03 -12.05 -22.93
C HIS A 9 -5.72 -11.56 -23.55
N GLU A 10 -5.37 -12.04 -24.75
CA GLU A 10 -4.12 -11.64 -25.41
C GLU A 10 -4.14 -10.17 -25.78
N ALA A 11 -5.22 -9.70 -26.42
CA ALA A 11 -5.37 -8.30 -26.80
C ALA A 11 -5.37 -7.37 -25.58
N ALA A 12 -6.06 -7.76 -24.50
CA ALA A 12 -6.08 -7.02 -23.23
C ALA A 12 -4.69 -6.94 -22.59
N ARG A 13 -3.94 -8.06 -22.56
CA ARG A 13 -2.57 -8.11 -22.00
C ARG A 13 -1.61 -7.24 -22.79
N ARG A 14 -1.69 -7.28 -24.12
CA ARG A 14 -0.79 -6.56 -25.03
C ARG A 14 -1.15 -5.09 -25.21
N GLY A 15 -2.35 -4.68 -24.81
CA GLY A 15 -2.83 -3.32 -25.05
C GLY A 15 -3.28 -3.09 -26.50
N GLU A 16 -3.70 -4.14 -27.21
CA GLU A 16 -4.11 -4.08 -28.62
C GLU A 16 -5.55 -3.55 -28.73
N ILE A 17 -5.73 -2.25 -28.48
CA ILE A 17 -7.02 -1.56 -28.32
C ILE A 17 -7.99 -1.86 -29.49
N LEU A 18 -7.52 -1.70 -30.74
CA LEU A 18 -8.35 -1.88 -31.93
C LEU A 18 -8.81 -3.34 -32.09
N GLN A 19 -7.91 -4.29 -31.84
CA GLN A 19 -8.24 -5.71 -31.91
C GLN A 19 -9.21 -6.11 -30.79
N LEU A 20 -8.97 -5.61 -29.57
CA LEU A 20 -9.85 -5.84 -28.44
C LEU A 20 -11.26 -5.31 -28.73
N GLN A 21 -11.37 -4.10 -29.26
CA GLN A 21 -12.65 -3.50 -29.65
C GLN A 21 -13.36 -4.36 -30.71
N GLN A 22 -12.66 -4.77 -31.78
CA GLN A 22 -13.23 -5.62 -32.82
C GLN A 22 -13.71 -6.97 -32.27
N LEU A 23 -12.96 -7.58 -31.34
CA LEU A 23 -13.36 -8.83 -30.68
C LEU A 23 -14.65 -8.65 -29.87
N ILE A 24 -14.76 -7.55 -29.11
CA ILE A 24 -15.96 -7.22 -28.33
C ILE A 24 -17.17 -7.00 -29.26
N GLU A 25 -17.01 -6.22 -30.32
CA GLU A 25 -18.06 -5.94 -31.32
C GLU A 25 -18.54 -7.22 -32.02
N ASN A 26 -17.65 -8.19 -32.23
CA ASN A 26 -17.97 -9.51 -32.77
C ASN A 26 -18.59 -10.49 -31.75
N GLY A 27 -18.91 -10.04 -30.54
CA GLY A 27 -19.58 -10.83 -29.51
C GLY A 27 -18.67 -11.70 -28.65
N ALA A 28 -17.37 -11.40 -28.57
CA ALA A 28 -16.47 -12.15 -27.69
C ALA A 28 -16.84 -11.95 -26.20
N CYS A 29 -16.77 -13.02 -25.42
CA CYS A 29 -17.08 -12.97 -23.99
C CYS A 29 -15.97 -12.22 -23.20
N VAL A 30 -16.28 -11.03 -22.71
CA VAL A 30 -15.35 -10.19 -21.91
C VAL A 30 -15.09 -10.71 -20.50
N ASN A 31 -15.98 -11.58 -20.00
CA ASN A 31 -15.87 -12.24 -18.70
C ASN A 31 -15.38 -13.70 -18.84
N ALA A 32 -14.76 -14.04 -19.97
CA ALA A 32 -14.09 -15.33 -20.11
C ALA A 32 -12.99 -15.46 -19.04
N VAL A 33 -12.78 -16.67 -18.54
CA VAL A 33 -11.77 -16.96 -17.52
C VAL A 33 -10.80 -18.03 -18.00
N THR A 34 -9.53 -17.91 -17.61
CA THR A 34 -8.56 -19.01 -17.70
C THR A 34 -8.80 -20.03 -16.58
N TYR A 35 -7.98 -21.10 -16.54
CA TYR A 35 -7.99 -22.08 -15.45
C TYR A 35 -7.84 -21.45 -14.05
N ASP A 36 -6.99 -20.43 -13.94
CA ASP A 36 -6.72 -19.70 -12.69
C ASP A 36 -7.77 -18.61 -12.40
N SER A 37 -8.94 -18.66 -13.05
CA SER A 37 -10.02 -17.67 -12.94
C SER A 37 -9.57 -16.23 -13.31
N ILE A 38 -8.51 -16.09 -14.11
CA ILE A 38 -8.03 -14.80 -14.60
C ILE A 38 -8.93 -14.36 -15.75
N THR A 39 -9.43 -13.12 -15.69
CA THR A 39 -10.23 -12.49 -16.76
C THR A 39 -9.35 -11.58 -17.63
N PRO A 40 -9.81 -11.16 -18.83
CA PRO A 40 -9.12 -10.13 -19.59
C PRO A 40 -8.93 -8.81 -18.82
N LEU A 41 -9.84 -8.49 -17.90
CA LEU A 41 -9.74 -7.29 -17.07
C LEU A 41 -8.57 -7.36 -16.08
N HIS A 42 -8.28 -8.54 -15.51
CA HIS A 42 -7.08 -8.76 -14.71
C HIS A 42 -5.81 -8.53 -15.55
N GLU A 43 -5.73 -9.15 -16.74
CA GLU A 43 -4.57 -9.01 -17.64
C GLU A 43 -4.30 -7.56 -18.05
N ALA A 44 -5.34 -6.81 -18.44
CA ALA A 44 -5.22 -5.39 -18.76
C ALA A 44 -4.80 -4.56 -17.54
N SER A 45 -5.35 -4.84 -16.36
CA SER A 45 -5.06 -4.10 -15.13
C SER A 45 -3.62 -4.33 -14.66
N LEU A 46 -3.16 -5.59 -14.65
CA LEU A 46 -1.79 -5.97 -14.27
C LEU A 46 -0.73 -5.41 -15.22
N ARG A 47 -1.10 -5.12 -16.47
CA ARG A 47 -0.22 -4.51 -17.47
C ARG A 47 -0.39 -3.00 -17.59
N GLY A 48 -1.26 -2.39 -16.77
CA GLY A 48 -1.51 -0.95 -16.81
C GLY A 48 -2.16 -0.44 -18.09
N GLN A 49 -2.85 -1.31 -18.84
CA GLN A 49 -3.45 -1.01 -20.14
C GLN A 49 -4.79 -0.27 -19.99
N THR A 50 -4.74 1.01 -19.58
CA THR A 50 -5.92 1.78 -19.17
C THR A 50 -7.04 1.82 -20.23
N GLN A 51 -6.71 1.92 -21.52
CA GLN A 51 -7.74 1.95 -22.56
C GLN A 51 -8.41 0.58 -22.73
N CYS A 52 -7.67 -0.51 -22.58
CA CYS A 52 -8.26 -1.85 -22.57
C CYS A 52 -9.15 -2.06 -21.34
N VAL A 53 -8.72 -1.59 -20.16
CA VAL A 53 -9.56 -1.59 -18.94
C VAL A 53 -10.89 -0.86 -19.19
N LYS A 54 -10.84 0.34 -19.78
CA LYS A 54 -12.04 1.12 -20.13
C LYS A 54 -12.96 0.37 -21.09
N LEU A 55 -12.42 -0.20 -22.17
CA LEU A 55 -13.20 -0.96 -23.16
C LEU A 55 -13.87 -2.18 -22.51
N LEU A 56 -13.13 -2.95 -21.71
CA LEU A 56 -13.65 -4.13 -21.04
C LEU A 56 -14.78 -3.78 -20.06
N LEU A 57 -14.60 -2.73 -19.24
CA LEU A 57 -15.64 -2.28 -18.30
C LEU A 57 -16.88 -1.76 -19.03
N ALA A 58 -16.71 -0.99 -20.12
CA ALA A 58 -17.82 -0.52 -20.94
C ALA A 58 -18.61 -1.67 -21.58
N ALA A 59 -17.94 -2.80 -21.85
CA ALA A 59 -18.55 -4.02 -22.37
C ALA A 59 -19.12 -4.95 -21.27
N GLY A 60 -19.14 -4.52 -20.00
CA GLY A 60 -19.72 -5.28 -18.90
C GLY A 60 -18.77 -6.27 -18.21
N ALA A 61 -17.46 -6.03 -18.25
CA ALA A 61 -16.51 -6.79 -17.44
C ALA A 61 -16.80 -6.63 -15.94
N GLN A 62 -16.71 -7.73 -15.20
CA GLN A 62 -16.93 -7.74 -13.75
C GLN A 62 -15.75 -7.08 -13.02
N VAL A 63 -15.97 -5.88 -12.50
CA VAL A 63 -14.93 -5.04 -11.86
C VAL A 63 -14.28 -5.69 -10.64
N ASP A 64 -15.06 -6.46 -9.86
CA ASP A 64 -14.64 -7.17 -8.65
C ASP A 64 -14.44 -8.68 -8.91
N ALA A 65 -14.21 -9.10 -10.16
CA ALA A 65 -13.88 -10.50 -10.46
C ALA A 65 -12.68 -10.95 -9.62
N ARG A 66 -12.66 -12.23 -9.25
CA ARG A 66 -11.60 -12.81 -8.42
C ARG A 66 -10.92 -13.96 -9.14
N ASN A 67 -9.60 -13.94 -9.16
CA ASN A 67 -8.81 -15.09 -9.57
C ASN A 67 -8.76 -16.15 -8.45
N ILE A 68 -8.06 -17.28 -8.69
CA ILE A 68 -7.94 -18.36 -7.70
C ILE A 68 -7.28 -17.94 -6.37
N ASP A 69 -6.42 -16.94 -6.39
CA ASP A 69 -5.75 -16.38 -5.20
C ASP A 69 -6.61 -15.31 -4.50
N GLY A 70 -7.81 -15.06 -5.03
CA GLY A 70 -8.72 -14.03 -4.58
C GLY A 70 -8.36 -12.61 -5.07
N SER A 71 -7.26 -12.42 -5.80
CA SER A 71 -6.88 -11.11 -6.34
C SER A 71 -7.98 -10.53 -7.22
N THR A 72 -8.10 -9.21 -7.22
CA THR A 72 -9.07 -8.47 -8.02
C THR A 72 -8.35 -7.61 -9.07
N PRO A 73 -9.03 -7.15 -10.14
CA PRO A 73 -8.43 -6.20 -11.07
C PRO A 73 -7.86 -4.94 -10.40
N LEU A 74 -8.45 -4.47 -9.29
CA LEU A 74 -7.91 -3.35 -8.53
C LEU A 74 -6.57 -3.69 -7.87
N CYS A 75 -6.41 -4.90 -7.31
CA CYS A 75 -5.13 -5.37 -6.80
C CYS A 75 -4.07 -5.38 -7.92
N ASP A 76 -4.42 -5.92 -9.08
CA ASP A 76 -3.51 -6.00 -10.24
C ASP A 76 -3.11 -4.62 -10.77
N ALA A 77 -4.04 -3.66 -10.82
CA ALA A 77 -3.76 -2.27 -11.18
C ALA A 77 -2.80 -1.61 -10.17
N CYS A 78 -2.99 -1.85 -8.87
CA CYS A 78 -2.09 -1.37 -7.83
C CYS A 78 -0.70 -2.03 -7.90
N ALA A 79 -0.64 -3.32 -8.21
CA ALA A 79 0.61 -4.08 -8.38
C ALA A 79 1.42 -3.57 -9.59
N SER A 80 0.74 -3.13 -10.64
CA SER A 80 1.38 -2.49 -11.81
C SER A 80 1.81 -1.03 -11.55
N GLY A 81 1.26 -0.39 -10.51
CA GLY A 81 1.46 1.03 -10.22
C GLY A 81 0.73 1.98 -11.16
N SER A 82 -0.19 1.48 -12.00
CA SER A 82 -0.93 2.28 -12.97
C SER A 82 -2.06 3.07 -12.31
N ILE A 83 -1.76 4.31 -11.92
CA ILE A 83 -2.72 5.22 -11.26
C ILE A 83 -4.00 5.43 -12.07
N GLU A 84 -3.89 5.48 -13.40
CA GLU A 84 -5.04 5.67 -14.27
C GLU A 84 -5.94 4.43 -14.32
N CYS A 85 -5.38 3.22 -14.30
CA CYS A 85 -6.19 2.00 -14.13
C CYS A 85 -6.89 1.97 -12.77
N VAL A 86 -6.19 2.34 -11.69
CA VAL A 86 -6.77 2.39 -10.34
C VAL A 86 -7.95 3.38 -10.30
N LYS A 87 -7.80 4.59 -10.84
CA LYS A 87 -8.88 5.58 -10.95
C LYS A 87 -10.08 5.04 -11.73
N VAL A 88 -9.83 4.43 -12.89
CA VAL A 88 -10.91 3.88 -13.74
C VAL A 88 -11.67 2.78 -13.01
N LEU A 89 -10.98 1.82 -12.39
CA LEU A 89 -11.60 0.72 -11.65
C LEU A 89 -12.43 1.23 -10.46
N LEU A 90 -11.88 2.16 -9.66
CA LEU A 90 -12.62 2.78 -8.55
C LEU A 90 -13.87 3.53 -9.03
N SER A 91 -13.78 4.26 -10.15
CA SER A 91 -14.95 4.95 -10.74
C SER A 91 -16.03 4.00 -11.24
N HIS A 92 -15.69 2.75 -11.53
CA HIS A 92 -16.64 1.69 -11.90
C HIS A 92 -17.06 0.82 -10.70
N GLY A 93 -16.81 1.29 -9.47
CA GLY A 93 -17.30 0.65 -8.25
C GLY A 93 -16.43 -0.49 -7.72
N ALA A 94 -15.16 -0.60 -8.13
CA ALA A 94 -14.22 -1.53 -7.53
C ALA A 94 -14.15 -1.30 -6.00
N LYS A 95 -14.23 -2.38 -5.21
CA LYS A 95 -14.13 -2.26 -3.75
C LYS A 95 -12.69 -1.96 -3.35
N VAL A 96 -12.48 -0.85 -2.65
CA VAL A 96 -11.16 -0.47 -2.10
C VAL A 96 -10.66 -1.47 -1.03
N ASN A 97 -11.59 -2.05 -0.26
CA ASN A 97 -11.31 -3.03 0.79
C ASN A 97 -12.01 -4.36 0.49
N PRO A 98 -11.60 -5.10 -0.55
CA PRO A 98 -12.20 -6.39 -0.85
C PRO A 98 -11.87 -7.38 0.28
N PRO A 99 -12.79 -8.27 0.68
CA PRO A 99 -12.49 -9.31 1.67
C PRO A 99 -11.59 -10.36 1.02
N LEU A 100 -10.29 -10.25 1.29
CA LEU A 100 -9.21 -11.10 0.75
C LEU A 100 -8.50 -11.84 1.88
N TYR A 101 -7.94 -13.00 1.55
CA TYR A 101 -7.00 -13.73 2.42
C TYR A 101 -5.53 -13.43 2.08
N THR A 102 -5.33 -12.61 1.05
CA THR A 102 -4.05 -12.22 0.46
C THR A 102 -3.86 -10.71 0.54
N ALA A 103 -2.80 -10.20 -0.10
CA ALA A 103 -2.49 -8.78 -0.19
C ALA A 103 -3.68 -7.93 -0.67
N SER A 104 -4.01 -6.88 0.10
CA SER A 104 -5.02 -5.89 -0.31
C SER A 104 -4.49 -4.96 -1.40
N PRO A 105 -5.35 -4.19 -2.11
CA PRO A 105 -4.89 -3.19 -3.08
C PRO A 105 -3.84 -2.21 -2.50
N LEU A 106 -3.98 -1.85 -1.23
CA LEU A 106 -3.01 -0.99 -0.53
C LEU A 106 -1.67 -1.69 -0.29
N HIS A 107 -1.65 -3.00 -0.02
CA HIS A 107 -0.40 -3.75 0.03
C HIS A 107 0.29 -3.76 -1.33
N GLU A 108 -0.45 -4.02 -2.41
CA GLU A 108 0.11 -4.09 -3.77
C GLU A 108 0.71 -2.74 -4.22
N ALA A 109 0.00 -1.63 -3.94
CA ALA A 109 0.53 -0.30 -4.21
C ALA A 109 1.82 -0.02 -3.41
N CYS A 110 1.86 -0.39 -2.13
CA CYS A 110 3.06 -0.30 -1.30
C CYS A 110 4.17 -1.26 -1.75
N MET A 111 3.85 -2.41 -2.33
CA MET A 111 4.84 -3.37 -2.80
C MET A 111 5.52 -2.87 -4.08
N ASN A 112 4.72 -2.28 -4.98
CA ASN A 112 5.19 -1.61 -6.19
C ASN A 112 6.01 -0.35 -5.87
N GLY A 113 5.60 0.42 -4.85
CA GLY A 113 6.21 1.70 -4.49
C GLY A 113 5.51 2.92 -5.11
N SER A 114 4.33 2.73 -5.70
CA SER A 114 3.55 3.82 -6.31
C SER A 114 2.88 4.68 -5.24
N SER A 115 3.57 5.74 -4.82
CA SER A 115 3.08 6.69 -3.82
C SER A 115 1.78 7.39 -4.25
N GLU A 116 1.59 7.62 -5.55
CA GLU A 116 0.34 8.14 -6.11
C GLU A 116 -0.84 7.18 -5.90
N CYS A 117 -0.64 5.88 -6.15
CA CYS A 117 -1.66 4.86 -5.88
C CYS A 117 -1.95 4.75 -4.38
N VAL A 118 -0.91 4.77 -3.54
CA VAL A 118 -1.05 4.75 -2.08
C VAL A 118 -1.87 5.95 -1.60
N GLN A 119 -1.55 7.16 -2.06
CA GLN A 119 -2.31 8.37 -1.71
C GLN A 119 -3.78 8.25 -2.12
N LEU A 120 -4.05 7.86 -3.37
CA LEU A 120 -5.41 7.71 -3.87
C LEU A 120 -6.21 6.69 -3.05
N LEU A 121 -5.62 5.53 -2.75
CA LEU A 121 -6.27 4.49 -1.95
C LEU A 121 -6.57 4.97 -0.53
N ILE A 122 -5.66 5.72 0.09
CA ILE A 122 -5.88 6.36 1.40
C ILE A 122 -7.08 7.32 1.31
N ASP A 123 -7.14 8.17 0.27
CA ASP A 123 -8.20 9.16 0.08
C ASP A 123 -9.57 8.52 -0.09
N VAL A 124 -9.64 7.36 -0.76
CA VAL A 124 -10.89 6.59 -0.91
C VAL A 124 -11.17 5.62 0.24
N GLY A 125 -10.41 5.70 1.35
CA GLY A 125 -10.72 4.98 2.59
C GLY A 125 -10.19 3.54 2.65
N ALA A 126 -9.04 3.26 2.05
CA ALA A 126 -8.35 1.99 2.23
C ALA A 126 -8.00 1.73 3.71
N ASN A 127 -8.14 0.48 4.14
CA ASN A 127 -7.80 0.05 5.49
C ASN A 127 -6.27 0.03 5.68
N LEU A 128 -5.75 1.02 6.40
CA LEU A 128 -4.31 1.15 6.72
C LEU A 128 -3.76 -0.04 7.51
N GLU A 129 -4.61 -0.75 8.25
CA GLU A 129 -4.26 -1.91 9.07
C GLU A 129 -4.78 -3.21 8.45
N ALA A 130 -5.04 -3.22 7.13
CA ALA A 130 -5.24 -4.48 6.42
C ALA A 130 -4.07 -5.42 6.73
N HIS A 131 -4.36 -6.70 6.97
CA HIS A 131 -3.34 -7.63 7.43
C HIS A 131 -3.24 -8.83 6.49
N ASP A 132 -2.02 -9.06 5.98
CA ASP A 132 -1.65 -10.25 5.23
C ASP A 132 -0.71 -11.16 6.06
N CYS A 133 -0.94 -12.47 6.01
CA CYS A 133 -0.20 -13.45 6.82
C CYS A 133 1.28 -13.54 6.44
N HIS A 134 1.68 -13.19 5.22
CA HIS A 134 3.06 -13.19 4.73
C HIS A 134 3.73 -11.82 4.78
N PHE A 135 2.98 -10.75 4.57
CA PHE A 135 3.51 -9.38 4.46
C PHE A 135 3.25 -8.46 5.67
N GLY A 136 2.23 -8.74 6.50
CA GLY A 136 1.89 -7.90 7.65
C GLY A 136 0.93 -6.79 7.24
N THR A 137 1.15 -5.57 7.70
CA THR A 137 0.36 -4.41 7.26
C THR A 137 1.02 -3.72 6.05
N PRO A 138 0.31 -2.84 5.31
CA PRO A 138 0.90 -2.08 4.22
C PRO A 138 2.16 -1.28 4.63
N LEU A 139 2.23 -0.81 5.88
CA LEU A 139 3.42 -0.14 6.41
C LEU A 139 4.62 -1.09 6.53
N HIS A 140 4.41 -2.34 6.94
CA HIS A 140 5.46 -3.35 6.95
C HIS A 140 6.01 -3.58 5.54
N VAL A 141 5.13 -3.68 4.53
CA VAL A 141 5.53 -3.83 3.12
C VAL A 141 6.34 -2.64 2.64
N ALA A 142 5.85 -1.41 2.85
CA ALA A 142 6.56 -0.21 2.41
C ALA A 142 7.96 -0.13 3.02
N CYS A 143 8.11 -0.45 4.32
CA CYS A 143 9.41 -0.48 4.98
C CYS A 143 10.31 -1.63 4.49
N ALA A 144 9.77 -2.83 4.30
CA ALA A 144 10.54 -3.99 3.82
C ALA A 144 11.01 -3.84 2.36
N ARG A 145 10.32 -3.01 1.57
CA ARG A 145 10.66 -2.68 0.18
C ARG A 145 11.39 -1.34 0.03
N GLU A 146 11.70 -0.65 1.13
CA GLU A 146 12.40 0.64 1.15
C GLU A 146 11.66 1.80 0.46
N HIS A 147 10.34 1.70 0.32
CA HIS A 147 9.51 2.73 -0.32
C HIS A 147 9.17 3.84 0.67
N LEU A 148 10.13 4.74 0.91
CA LEU A 148 10.09 5.81 1.90
C LEU A 148 8.86 6.71 1.76
N ASP A 149 8.50 7.11 0.53
CA ASP A 149 7.34 7.98 0.29
C ASP A 149 6.02 7.28 0.64
N CYS A 150 5.88 6.00 0.30
CA CYS A 150 4.70 5.21 0.67
C CYS A 150 4.58 5.09 2.20
N ALA A 151 5.68 4.80 2.90
CA ALA A 151 5.71 4.75 4.36
C ALA A 151 5.30 6.11 4.97
N LYS A 152 5.84 7.22 4.44
CA LYS A 152 5.50 8.58 4.89
C LYS A 152 4.01 8.88 4.72
N LEU A 153 3.42 8.51 3.58
CA LEU A 153 1.99 8.71 3.32
C LEU A 153 1.13 7.93 4.32
N LEU A 154 1.43 6.64 4.53
CA LEU A 154 0.72 5.80 5.51
C LEU A 154 0.80 6.38 6.92
N LEU A 155 1.99 6.80 7.37
CA LEU A 155 2.21 7.40 8.68
C LEU A 155 1.47 8.74 8.83
N LYS A 156 1.47 9.58 7.79
CA LYS A 156 0.69 10.83 7.76
C LYS A 156 -0.82 10.56 7.84
N ALA A 157 -1.30 9.50 7.20
CA ALA A 157 -2.70 9.06 7.25
C ALA A 157 -3.11 8.45 8.59
N GLY A 158 -2.13 8.10 9.44
CA GLY A 158 -2.36 7.58 10.79
C GLY A 158 -2.25 6.06 10.90
N ALA A 159 -1.49 5.40 10.01
CA ALA A 159 -1.12 4.00 10.18
C ALA A 159 -0.39 3.80 11.51
N ASN A 160 -0.65 2.67 12.16
CA ASN A 160 -0.04 2.35 13.45
C ASN A 160 1.43 1.95 13.24
N VAL A 161 2.33 2.88 13.54
CA VAL A 161 3.79 2.67 13.44
C VAL A 161 4.31 1.49 14.27
N ASN A 162 3.58 1.11 15.33
CA ASN A 162 3.90 0.00 16.22
C ASN A 162 3.03 -1.23 15.99
N ALA A 163 2.28 -1.30 14.88
CA ALA A 163 1.66 -2.54 14.44
C ALA A 163 2.76 -3.62 14.34
N ALA A 164 2.41 -4.84 14.74
CA ALA A 164 3.36 -5.94 14.78
C ALA A 164 2.81 -7.14 14.02
N LYS A 165 3.64 -7.71 13.15
CA LYS A 165 3.37 -8.96 12.46
C LYS A 165 4.43 -9.97 12.86
N LEU A 166 4.01 -11.13 13.38
CA LEU A 166 4.92 -12.11 13.99
C LEU A 166 5.87 -11.46 15.02
N HIS A 167 5.36 -10.48 15.77
CA HIS A 167 6.09 -9.64 16.74
C HIS A 167 7.12 -8.66 16.15
N GLU A 168 7.30 -8.64 14.83
CA GLU A 168 8.14 -7.65 14.16
C GLU A 168 7.33 -6.40 13.83
N THR A 169 7.91 -5.23 14.12
CA THR A 169 7.34 -3.91 13.77
C THR A 169 7.97 -3.37 12.49
N ALA A 170 7.41 -2.29 11.92
CA ALA A 170 8.02 -1.56 10.80
C ALA A 170 9.50 -1.19 11.05
N LEU A 171 9.88 -0.87 12.30
CA LEU A 171 11.28 -0.59 12.68
C LEU A 171 12.19 -1.82 12.53
N HIS A 172 11.70 -3.04 12.78
CA HIS A 172 12.47 -4.26 12.54
C HIS A 172 12.76 -4.44 11.05
N HIS A 173 11.78 -4.17 10.18
CA HIS A 173 11.99 -4.22 8.74
C HIS A 173 12.99 -3.15 8.28
N ALA A 174 12.84 -1.90 8.73
CA ALA A 174 13.78 -0.81 8.42
C ALA A 174 15.22 -1.15 8.86
N ALA A 175 15.39 -1.77 10.03
CA ALA A 175 16.70 -2.22 10.51
C ALA A 175 17.31 -3.34 9.64
N LYS A 176 16.51 -4.32 9.22
CA LYS A 176 16.95 -5.44 8.36
C LYS A 176 17.44 -4.96 6.98
N VAL A 177 16.75 -3.96 6.41
CA VAL A 177 17.14 -3.34 5.13
C VAL A 177 18.20 -2.24 5.28
N LYS A 178 18.58 -1.88 6.53
CA LYS A 178 19.64 -0.92 6.86
C LYS A 178 19.38 0.50 6.34
N ASN A 179 18.11 0.89 6.28
CA ASN A 179 17.70 2.19 5.77
C ASN A 179 17.54 3.20 6.92
N VAL A 180 18.46 4.18 7.00
CA VAL A 180 18.49 5.17 8.08
C VAL A 180 17.30 6.13 8.01
N ASP A 181 16.93 6.57 6.81
CA ASP A 181 15.82 7.51 6.62
C ASP A 181 14.49 6.90 7.09
N LEU A 182 14.28 5.61 6.84
CA LEU A 182 13.12 4.89 7.38
C LEU A 182 13.16 4.81 8.91
N VAL A 183 14.31 4.54 9.52
CA VAL A 183 14.42 4.49 10.99
C VAL A 183 14.09 5.85 11.60
N GLU A 184 14.70 6.92 11.10
CA GLU A 184 14.46 8.28 11.58
C GLU A 184 12.99 8.66 11.42
N MET A 185 12.40 8.39 10.25
CA MET A 185 10.98 8.65 10.00
C MET A 185 10.09 7.87 10.96
N LEU A 186 10.30 6.56 11.12
CA LEU A 186 9.47 5.74 12.00
C LEU A 186 9.57 6.21 13.47
N VAL A 187 10.77 6.57 13.95
CA VAL A 187 10.97 7.11 15.30
C VAL A 187 10.27 8.46 15.47
N GLU A 188 10.38 9.35 14.49
CA GLU A 188 9.74 10.68 14.46
C GLU A 188 8.19 10.60 14.48
N PHE A 189 7.63 9.47 14.04
CA PHE A 189 6.21 9.13 14.14
C PHE A 189 5.85 8.27 15.38
N GLY A 190 6.79 8.03 16.30
CA GLY A 190 6.55 7.34 17.57
C GLY A 190 6.81 5.84 17.55
N GLY A 191 7.64 5.36 16.62
CA GLY A 191 8.10 3.97 16.58
C GLY A 191 8.91 3.60 17.83
N ASN A 192 8.56 2.49 18.46
CA ASN A 192 9.22 2.00 19.65
C ASN A 192 10.53 1.27 19.30
N ILE A 193 11.68 1.92 19.51
CA ILE A 193 13.02 1.35 19.28
C ILE A 193 13.35 0.18 20.23
N TYR A 194 12.57 -0.02 21.28
CA TYR A 194 12.73 -1.12 22.26
C TYR A 194 11.70 -2.24 22.06
N ALA A 195 10.86 -2.19 21.03
CA ALA A 195 9.96 -3.30 20.71
C ALA A 195 10.76 -4.60 20.54
N ARG A 196 10.23 -5.73 21.00
CA ARG A 196 10.90 -7.03 20.90
C ARG A 196 10.10 -7.98 20.03
N ASP A 197 10.79 -8.63 19.10
CA ASP A 197 10.23 -9.71 18.29
C ASP A 197 10.09 -11.02 19.08
N ASN A 198 9.66 -12.09 18.40
CA ASN A 198 9.49 -13.43 18.99
C ASN A 198 10.81 -14.09 19.41
N ARG A 199 11.96 -13.54 19.01
CA ARG A 199 13.31 -13.98 19.43
C ARG A 199 13.84 -13.10 20.56
N GLY A 200 13.04 -12.16 21.06
CA GLY A 200 13.44 -11.20 22.08
C GLY A 200 14.39 -10.12 21.57
N LYS A 201 14.58 -9.99 20.26
CA LYS A 201 15.48 -9.01 19.65
C LYS A 201 14.77 -7.68 19.44
N LYS A 202 15.46 -6.57 19.73
CA LYS A 202 15.01 -5.22 19.35
C LYS A 202 15.45 -4.87 17.92
N PRO A 203 14.85 -3.85 17.26
CA PRO A 203 15.25 -3.46 15.90
C PRO A 203 16.77 -3.30 15.71
N SER A 204 17.46 -2.64 16.64
CA SER A 204 18.92 -2.43 16.55
C SER A 204 19.73 -3.74 16.51
N ASP A 205 19.21 -4.84 17.07
CA ASP A 205 19.91 -6.15 17.11
C ASP A 205 20.00 -6.81 15.72
N TYR A 206 19.28 -6.26 14.73
CA TYR A 206 19.38 -6.64 13.32
C TYR A 206 20.39 -5.79 12.52
N THR A 207 21.06 -4.84 13.18
CA THR A 207 22.09 -3.99 12.57
C THR A 207 23.50 -4.45 12.96
N TRP A 208 24.50 -4.13 12.14
CA TRP A 208 25.91 -4.35 12.48
C TRP A 208 26.45 -3.14 13.27
N SER A 209 27.30 -3.36 14.28
CA SER A 209 27.71 -2.36 15.29
C SER A 209 28.30 -1.05 14.75
N SER A 210 29.01 -1.05 13.62
CA SER A 210 29.54 0.18 13.01
C SER A 210 28.70 0.76 11.86
N SER A 211 27.52 0.20 11.59
CA SER A 211 26.65 0.64 10.49
C SER A 211 26.00 2.00 10.81
N PRO A 212 25.68 2.82 9.80
CA PRO A 212 24.93 4.07 10.00
C PRO A 212 23.61 3.86 10.75
N THR A 213 22.89 2.77 10.46
CA THR A 213 21.64 2.41 11.13
C THR A 213 21.84 2.06 12.60
N ALA A 214 22.92 1.33 12.95
CA ALA A 214 23.26 1.06 14.35
C ALA A 214 23.56 2.35 15.11
N LYS A 215 24.33 3.27 14.51
CA LYS A 215 24.61 4.59 15.10
C LYS A 215 23.35 5.43 15.26
N CYS A 216 22.42 5.34 14.31
CA CYS A 216 21.11 6.00 14.39
C CYS A 216 20.28 5.46 15.57
N PHE A 217 20.21 4.14 15.76
CA PHE A 217 19.57 3.57 16.95
C PHE A 217 20.28 3.97 18.24
N GLU A 218 21.62 3.90 18.29
CA GLU A 218 22.41 4.32 19.46
C GLU A 218 22.17 5.79 19.81
N TYR A 219 22.03 6.65 18.80
CA TYR A 219 21.68 8.05 18.98
C TYR A 219 20.32 8.20 19.68
N TYR A 220 19.27 7.53 19.20
CA TYR A 220 17.94 7.60 19.81
C TYR A 220 17.85 6.90 21.18
N GLU A 221 18.72 5.93 21.46
CA GLU A 221 18.83 5.32 22.78
C GLU A 221 19.43 6.28 23.82
N LYS A 222 20.37 7.15 23.39
CA LYS A 222 21.01 8.16 24.24
C LYS A 222 20.24 9.48 24.27
N THR A 223 19.46 9.74 23.22
CA THR A 223 18.78 11.01 22.97
C THR A 223 17.30 10.74 22.72
N PRO A 224 16.48 10.66 23.78
CA PRO A 224 15.04 10.45 23.62
C PRO A 224 14.39 11.64 22.91
N LEU A 225 13.19 11.41 22.36
CA LEU A 225 12.39 12.47 21.73
C LEU A 225 12.20 13.65 22.68
N SER A 226 12.35 14.86 22.15
CA SER A 226 12.05 16.11 22.88
C SER A 226 10.60 16.16 23.35
N LEU A 227 10.32 17.02 24.34
CA LEU A 227 8.94 17.22 24.81
C LEU A 227 7.98 17.61 23.68
N SER A 228 8.40 18.48 22.76
CA SER A 228 7.60 18.84 21.57
C SER A 228 7.31 17.64 20.68
N GLN A 229 8.30 16.78 20.42
CA GLN A 229 8.11 15.57 19.61
C GLN A 229 7.15 14.59 20.28
N LEU A 230 7.31 14.37 21.59
CA LEU A 230 6.40 13.55 22.39
C LEU A 230 4.97 14.10 22.39
N CYS A 231 4.80 15.41 22.52
CA CYS A 231 3.49 16.07 22.41
C CYS A 231 2.87 15.82 21.03
N ARG A 232 3.63 15.98 19.94
CA ARG A 232 3.12 15.73 18.59
C ARG A 232 2.70 14.28 18.40
N VAL A 233 3.53 13.31 18.78
CA VAL A 233 3.19 11.89 18.70
C VAL A 233 1.93 11.58 19.50
N THR A 234 1.81 12.14 20.71
CA THR A 234 0.65 11.93 21.59
C THR A 234 -0.63 12.51 20.99
N VAL A 235 -0.60 13.76 20.52
CA VAL A 235 -1.75 14.43 19.89
C VAL A 235 -2.20 13.68 18.64
N ARG A 236 -1.25 13.27 17.78
CA ARG A 236 -1.57 12.50 16.57
C ARG A 236 -2.15 11.13 16.89
N LYS A 237 -1.60 10.42 17.87
CA LYS A 237 -2.13 9.14 18.32
C LYS A 237 -3.56 9.28 18.82
N ALA A 238 -3.86 10.34 19.59
CA ALA A 238 -5.21 10.64 20.04
C ALA A 238 -6.16 11.01 18.89
N ALA A 239 -5.65 11.68 17.85
CA ALA A 239 -6.44 12.04 16.66
C ALA A 239 -6.73 10.82 15.76
N GLY A 240 -5.86 9.80 15.74
CA GLY A 240 -6.06 8.55 15.00
C GLY A 240 -6.11 8.74 13.48
N GLN A 241 -6.93 7.93 12.78
CA GLN A 241 -7.18 8.12 11.35
C GLN A 241 -7.83 9.49 11.09
N ARG A 242 -7.51 10.10 9.94
CA ARG A 242 -7.89 11.48 9.59
C ARG A 242 -7.35 12.52 10.57
N ALA A 243 -6.21 12.24 11.22
CA ALA A 243 -5.58 13.18 12.15
C ALA A 243 -5.39 14.58 11.55
N LEU A 244 -4.99 14.67 10.28
CA LEU A 244 -4.75 15.95 9.61
C LEU A 244 -6.01 16.82 9.55
N GLU A 245 -7.19 16.24 9.27
CA GLU A 245 -8.47 16.95 9.25
C GLU A 245 -8.91 17.41 10.64
N LYS A 246 -8.58 16.64 11.69
CA LYS A 246 -8.91 16.98 13.07
C LYS A 246 -7.98 18.06 13.62
N ILE A 247 -6.68 17.93 13.34
CA ILE A 247 -5.63 18.86 13.77
C ILE A 247 -5.82 20.23 13.12
N SER A 248 -6.25 20.29 11.85
CA SER A 248 -6.50 21.56 11.16
C SER A 248 -7.65 22.39 11.75
N LYS A 249 -8.49 21.79 12.60
CA LYS A 249 -9.63 22.43 13.26
C LYS A 249 -9.35 22.81 14.72
N LEU A 250 -8.14 22.56 15.22
CA LEU A 250 -7.77 22.94 16.59
C LEU A 250 -7.62 24.46 16.70
N ASP A 251 -8.11 25.04 17.80
CA ASP A 251 -7.95 26.45 18.13
C ASP A 251 -6.56 26.73 18.73
N ILE A 252 -5.53 26.59 17.89
CA ILE A 252 -4.12 26.79 18.24
C ILE A 252 -3.36 27.53 17.12
N PRO A 253 -2.21 28.15 17.40
CA PRO A 253 -1.43 28.86 16.38
C PRO A 253 -1.12 28.02 15.12
N PRO A 254 -1.17 28.60 13.91
CA PRO A 254 -0.94 27.88 12.65
C PRO A 254 0.41 27.14 12.57
N ARG A 255 1.46 27.68 13.20
CA ARG A 255 2.77 27.02 13.29
C ARG A 255 2.72 25.70 14.05
N LEU A 256 1.87 25.60 15.08
CA LEU A 256 1.65 24.33 15.80
C LEU A 256 0.83 23.36 14.96
N ILE A 257 -0.16 23.83 14.20
CA ILE A 257 -0.90 23.00 13.24
C ILE A 257 0.04 22.39 12.19
N GLN A 258 0.94 23.20 11.63
CA GLN A 258 1.98 22.73 10.68
C GLN A 258 2.90 21.68 11.33
N TYR A 259 3.43 21.99 12.51
CA TYR A 259 4.27 21.07 13.27
C TYR A 259 3.57 19.73 13.54
N LEU A 260 2.30 19.75 13.98
CA LEU A 260 1.50 18.55 14.25
C LEU A 260 1.13 17.76 12.99
N SER A 261 1.17 18.41 11.83
CA SER A 261 0.83 17.83 10.53
C SER A 261 2.03 17.28 9.77
N TYR A 262 3.25 17.45 10.28
CA TYR A 262 4.51 17.17 9.55
C TYR A 262 4.58 17.90 8.21
N ASN A 263 4.14 19.17 8.21
CA ASN A 263 4.14 20.08 7.06
C ASN A 263 4.98 21.32 7.36
#